data_AF-A0A2V6F3T7-F1
#
_entry.id   AF-A0A2V6F3T7-F1
#
_cell.length_a   1.000
_cell.length_b   1.000
_cell.length_c   1.000
_cell.angle_alpha   90.00
_cell.angle_beta   90.00
_cell.angle_gamma   90.00
#
_symmetry.space_group_name_H-M   'P 1'
#
loop_
_entity.id
_entity.type
_entity.pdbx_description
1 polymer ?
#
loop_
_entity_poly.entity_id
_entity_poly.type
_entity_poly.pdbx_seq_one_letter_code
_entity_poly.pdbx_strand_id
1 'polypeptide(L)'
;QVPFICQFIAMRWSYEEMIVAQAKLNPITRRQDRTQREVDRIVAKHENNAEAKARLNDLKDTLAMLSGLEAKTPDDLDRYLALIDKVLDRKHPFDRNQFAEASGPVTGETLYLNQKVSDLISNAEMEQSDYRRGARPNVFFGQEKRYLGMKVDVFVFNTIVLIGSMFGLLGLLHWILRRQLEVRRT
;
A
#
# COMPACT_ATOMS: atom_id res chain seq x y z
N GLN A 1 9.04 25.26 1.40
CA GLN A 1 10.23 24.43 1.06
C GLN A 1 10.68 23.72 2.32
N VAL A 2 10.88 22.40 2.26
CA VAL A 2 11.37 21.62 3.42
C VAL A 2 12.90 21.72 3.45
N PRO A 3 13.54 22.00 4.60
CA PRO A 3 15.00 22.06 4.70
C PRO A 3 15.67 20.77 4.19
N PHE A 4 16.79 20.90 3.49
CA PHE A 4 17.50 19.76 2.88
C PHE A 4 17.84 18.66 3.90
N ILE A 5 18.21 19.03 5.12
CA ILE A 5 18.51 18.10 6.20
C ILE A 5 17.30 17.21 6.53
N CYS A 6 16.08 17.75 6.49
CA CYS A 6 14.87 16.98 6.74
C CYS A 6 14.60 15.90 5.68
N GLN A 7 15.24 15.97 4.50
CA GLN A 7 15.19 14.91 3.50
C GLN A 7 16.09 13.71 3.85
N PHE A 8 17.01 13.85 4.80
CA PHE A 8 17.91 12.77 5.25
C PHE A 8 17.59 12.23 6.64
N ILE A 9 16.59 12.80 7.32
CA ILE A 9 16.18 12.31 8.64
C ILE A 9 15.50 10.95 8.44
N ALA A 10 16.16 9.88 8.88
CA ALA A 10 15.63 8.51 8.84
C ALA A 10 14.21 8.42 9.42
N MET A 11 13.94 9.13 10.52
CA MET A 11 12.60 9.17 11.15
C MET A 11 11.49 9.66 10.20
N ARG A 12 11.79 10.57 9.25
CA ARG A 12 10.80 11.04 8.28
C ARG A 12 10.36 9.90 7.37
N TRP A 13 11.32 9.12 6.87
CA TRP A 13 11.07 8.00 5.96
C TRP A 13 10.43 6.83 6.68
N SER A 14 10.84 6.53 7.92
CA SER A 14 10.15 5.56 8.78
C SER A 14 8.69 5.94 9.03
N TYR A 15 8.43 7.22 9.30
CA TYR A 15 7.07 7.71 9.51
C TYR A 15 6.22 7.60 8.23
N GLU A 16 6.77 7.99 7.09
CA GLU A 16 6.10 7.83 5.79
C GLU A 16 5.77 6.37 5.52
N GLU A 17 6.74 5.48 5.70
CA GLU A 17 6.57 4.04 5.50
C GLU A 17 5.47 3.47 6.40
N MET A 18 5.47 3.81 7.69
CA MET A 18 4.47 3.34 8.64
C MET A 18 3.05 3.79 8.27
N ILE A 19 2.88 5.06 7.89
CA ILE A 19 1.56 5.62 7.54
C ILE A 19 1.05 5.02 6.23
N VAL A 20 1.91 4.92 5.21
CA VAL A 20 1.55 4.26 3.95
C VAL A 20 1.24 2.77 4.19
N ALA A 21 2.03 2.08 5.03
CA ALA A 21 1.81 0.68 5.38
C ALA A 21 0.42 0.49 6.03
N GLN A 22 0.05 1.35 6.98
CA GLN A 22 -1.28 1.29 7.60
C GLN A 22 -2.40 1.45 6.57
N ALA A 23 -2.24 2.36 5.61
CA ALA A 23 -3.24 2.61 4.58
C ALA A 23 -3.32 1.51 3.51
N LYS A 24 -2.19 0.92 3.12
CA LYS A 24 -2.11 0.04 1.93
C LYS A 24 -1.96 -1.45 2.25
N LEU A 25 -1.36 -1.79 3.40
CA LEU A 25 -1.11 -3.18 3.80
C LEU A 25 -2.19 -3.74 4.72
N ASN A 26 -3.25 -2.98 5.01
CA ASN A 26 -4.37 -3.50 5.76
C ASN A 26 -5.13 -4.61 4.97
N PRO A 27 -5.83 -5.52 5.65
CA PRO A 27 -6.50 -6.66 5.02
C PRO A 27 -7.48 -6.31 3.91
N ILE A 28 -8.16 -5.16 3.99
CA ILE A 28 -9.16 -4.73 3.01
C ILE A 28 -8.48 -4.14 1.78
N THR A 29 -7.68 -3.08 1.96
CA THR A 29 -7.04 -2.36 0.86
C THR A 29 -6.09 -3.25 0.08
N ARG A 30 -5.33 -4.14 0.76
CA ARG A 30 -4.44 -5.09 0.07
C ARG A 30 -5.20 -5.98 -0.91
N ARG A 31 -6.42 -6.40 -0.55
CA ARG A 31 -7.28 -7.25 -1.39
C ARG A 31 -7.92 -6.43 -2.51
N GLN A 32 -8.43 -5.24 -2.21
CA GLN A 32 -8.94 -4.31 -3.22
C GLN A 32 -7.89 -4.01 -4.30
N ASP A 33 -6.65 -3.68 -3.90
CA ASP A 33 -5.53 -3.43 -4.82
C ASP A 33 -5.15 -4.68 -5.62
N ARG A 34 -5.27 -5.88 -5.05
CA ARG A 34 -5.05 -7.13 -5.79
C ARG A 34 -6.15 -7.35 -6.83
N THR A 35 -7.41 -7.20 -6.45
CA THR A 35 -8.58 -7.32 -7.33
C THR A 35 -8.49 -6.32 -8.49
N GLN A 36 -8.21 -5.05 -8.20
CA GLN A 36 -8.10 -3.99 -9.20
C GLN A 36 -6.96 -4.26 -10.18
N ARG A 37 -5.79 -4.73 -9.72
CA ARG A 37 -4.69 -5.09 -10.62
C ARG A 37 -5.04 -6.23 -11.58
N GLU A 38 -5.86 -7.20 -11.16
CA GLU A 38 -6.34 -8.25 -12.05
C GLU A 38 -7.34 -7.69 -13.08
N VAL A 39 -8.26 -6.81 -12.65
CA VAL A 39 -9.19 -6.11 -13.54
C VAL A 39 -8.42 -5.32 -14.60
N ASP A 40 -7.47 -4.49 -14.18
CA ASP A 40 -6.66 -3.65 -15.08
C ASP A 40 -5.86 -4.49 -16.08
N ARG A 41 -5.35 -5.66 -15.64
CA ARG A 41 -4.62 -6.59 -16.53
C ARG A 41 -5.53 -7.16 -17.61
N ILE A 42 -6.76 -7.57 -17.26
CA ILE A 42 -7.74 -8.11 -18.23
C ILE A 42 -8.14 -7.01 -19.22
N VAL A 43 -8.44 -5.81 -18.71
CA VAL A 43 -8.84 -4.66 -19.52
C VAL A 43 -7.71 -4.22 -20.46
N ALA A 44 -6.48 -4.11 -19.97
CA ALA A 44 -5.33 -3.69 -20.77
C ALA A 44 -5.04 -4.63 -21.94
N LYS A 45 -5.25 -5.94 -21.74
CA LYS A 45 -5.07 -6.95 -22.80
C LYS A 45 -6.22 -7.01 -23.80
N HIS A 46 -7.33 -6.30 -23.55
CA HIS A 46 -8.54 -6.35 -24.37
C HIS A 46 -9.04 -7.80 -24.60
N GLU A 47 -8.88 -8.67 -23.59
CA GLU A 47 -9.29 -10.08 -23.66
C GLU A 47 -10.83 -10.15 -23.76
N ASN A 48 -11.33 -10.66 -24.89
CA ASN A 48 -12.76 -10.69 -25.20
C ASN A 48 -13.38 -12.10 -25.19
N ASN A 49 -12.65 -13.11 -24.71
CA ASN A 49 -13.17 -14.47 -24.58
C ASN A 49 -14.24 -14.55 -23.47
N ALA A 50 -15.10 -15.56 -23.55
CA ALA A 50 -16.19 -15.76 -22.58
C ALA A 50 -15.65 -15.93 -21.14
N GLU A 51 -14.51 -16.59 -21.00
CA GLU A 51 -13.84 -16.82 -19.71
C GLU A 51 -13.33 -15.52 -19.07
N ALA A 52 -12.65 -14.63 -19.81
CA ALA A 52 -12.19 -13.36 -19.25
C ALA A 52 -13.36 -12.44 -18.89
N LYS A 53 -14.47 -12.47 -19.65
CA LYS A 53 -15.68 -11.72 -19.30
C LYS A 53 -16.30 -12.23 -18.00
N ALA A 54 -16.42 -13.56 -17.84
CA ALA A 54 -16.90 -14.15 -16.59
C ALA A 54 -15.98 -13.78 -15.42
N ARG A 55 -14.67 -13.92 -15.58
CA ARG A 55 -13.69 -13.55 -14.55
C ARG A 55 -13.73 -12.05 -14.21
N LEU A 56 -13.89 -11.19 -15.21
CA LEU A 56 -14.00 -9.75 -15.00
C LEU A 56 -15.24 -9.40 -14.17
N ASN A 57 -16.37 -10.07 -14.43
CA ASN A 57 -17.58 -9.89 -13.64
C ASN A 57 -17.38 -10.38 -12.20
N ASP A 58 -16.81 -11.57 -12.00
CA ASP A 58 -16.49 -12.09 -10.67
C ASP A 58 -15.59 -11.11 -9.88
N LEU A 59 -14.59 -10.52 -10.53
CA LEU A 59 -13.68 -9.55 -9.89
C LEU A 59 -14.39 -8.24 -9.55
N LYS A 60 -15.30 -7.75 -10.40
CA LYS A 60 -16.11 -6.55 -10.11
C LYS A 60 -17.05 -6.79 -8.94
N ASP A 61 -17.71 -7.94 -8.90
CA ASP A 61 -18.60 -8.31 -7.80
C ASP A 61 -17.82 -8.50 -6.50
N THR A 62 -16.64 -9.12 -6.57
CA THR A 62 -15.70 -9.23 -5.44
C THR A 62 -15.28 -7.86 -4.92
N LEU A 63 -14.97 -6.92 -5.81
CA LEU A 63 -14.59 -5.56 -5.42
C LEU A 63 -15.76 -4.83 -4.74
N ALA A 64 -16.97 -4.92 -5.31
CA ALA A 64 -18.17 -4.35 -4.71
C ALA A 64 -18.42 -4.94 -3.31
N MET A 65 -18.24 -6.25 -3.14
CA MET A 65 -18.37 -6.92 -1.84
C MET A 65 -17.30 -6.46 -0.85
N LEU A 66 -16.03 -6.32 -1.27
CA LEU A 66 -14.94 -5.83 -0.42
C LEU A 66 -15.18 -4.40 0.06
N SER A 67 -15.71 -3.53 -0.80
CA SER A 67 -15.98 -2.13 -0.45
C SER A 67 -17.15 -1.94 0.52
N GLY A 68 -18.12 -2.86 0.52
CA GLY A 68 -19.27 -2.83 1.43
C GLY A 68 -19.26 -3.96 2.45
N LEU A 69 -18.08 -4.49 2.82
CA LEU A 69 -18.00 -5.70 3.63
C LEU A 69 -18.38 -5.39 5.08
N GLU A 70 -19.48 -6.01 5.52
CA GLU A 70 -20.00 -5.93 6.87
C GLU A 70 -20.15 -7.33 7.49
N ALA A 71 -20.12 -7.37 8.81
CA ALA A 71 -20.27 -8.59 9.57
C ALA A 71 -20.93 -8.33 10.93
N LYS A 72 -21.47 -9.40 11.53
CA LYS A 72 -21.98 -9.36 12.90
C LYS A 72 -20.86 -9.33 13.92
N THR A 73 -19.75 -10.02 13.61
CA THR A 73 -18.57 -10.15 14.47
C THR A 73 -17.29 -9.94 13.65
N PRO A 74 -16.17 -9.57 14.30
CA PRO A 74 -14.85 -9.54 13.64
C PRO A 74 -14.44 -10.90 13.06
N ASP A 75 -14.77 -12.00 13.73
CA ASP A 75 -14.42 -13.36 13.26
C ASP A 75 -15.16 -13.73 11.97
N ASP A 76 -16.44 -13.33 11.86
CA ASP A 76 -17.21 -13.50 10.62
C ASP A 76 -16.60 -12.69 9.47
N LEU A 77 -16.09 -11.49 9.78
CA LEU A 77 -15.42 -10.65 8.80
C LEU A 77 -14.14 -11.32 8.27
N ASP A 78 -13.31 -11.88 9.15
CA ASP A 78 -12.13 -12.64 8.77
C ASP A 78 -12.48 -13.88 7.94
N ARG A 79 -13.58 -14.57 8.29
CA ARG A 79 -14.10 -15.69 7.48
C ARG A 79 -14.47 -15.24 6.07
N TYR A 80 -15.17 -14.12 5.92
CA TYR A 80 -15.53 -13.56 4.61
C TYR A 80 -14.29 -13.15 3.80
N LEU A 81 -13.28 -12.56 4.44
CA LEU A 81 -12.02 -12.22 3.78
C LEU A 81 -11.28 -13.47 3.27
N ALA A 82 -11.31 -14.57 4.03
CA ALA A 82 -10.73 -15.84 3.61
C ALA A 82 -11.50 -16.47 2.42
N LEU A 83 -12.81 -16.26 2.31
CA LEU A 83 -13.59 -16.66 1.14
C LEU A 83 -13.19 -15.85 -0.09
N ILE A 84 -13.04 -14.53 0.07
CA ILE A 84 -12.58 -13.64 -1.00
C ILE A 84 -11.18 -14.04 -1.47
N ASP A 85 -10.27 -14.43 -0.57
CA ASP A 85 -8.95 -14.95 -0.95
C ASP A 85 -9.04 -16.17 -1.86
N LYS A 86 -9.98 -17.10 -1.60
CA LYS A 86 -10.20 -18.26 -2.47
C LYS A 86 -10.68 -17.84 -3.87
N VAL A 87 -11.49 -16.79 -3.99
CA VAL A 87 -11.93 -16.22 -5.27
C VAL A 87 -10.76 -15.57 -6.00
N LEU A 88 -9.93 -14.81 -5.30
CA LEU A 88 -8.74 -14.17 -5.86
C LEU A 88 -7.68 -15.20 -6.28
N ASP A 89 -7.57 -16.32 -5.57
CA ASP A 89 -6.69 -17.45 -5.91
C ASP A 89 -7.27 -18.34 -7.03
N ARG A 90 -8.40 -17.98 -7.63
CA ARG A 90 -9.09 -18.74 -8.69
C ARG A 90 -9.52 -20.16 -8.28
N LYS A 91 -9.71 -20.39 -6.98
CA LYS A 91 -10.16 -21.70 -6.47
C LYS A 91 -11.66 -21.87 -6.63
N HIS A 92 -12.42 -20.77 -6.53
CA HIS A 92 -13.87 -20.74 -6.70
C HIS A 92 -14.31 -19.47 -7.42
N PRO A 93 -15.42 -19.51 -8.19
CA PRO A 93 -16.06 -18.30 -8.71
C PRO A 93 -16.68 -17.50 -7.56
N PHE A 94 -16.96 -16.23 -7.81
CA PHE A 94 -17.65 -15.40 -6.83
C PHE A 94 -19.11 -15.86 -6.67
N ASP A 95 -19.55 -16.04 -5.43
CA ASP A 95 -20.95 -16.40 -5.11
C ASP A 95 -21.45 -15.51 -3.99
N ARG A 96 -22.42 -14.65 -4.34
CA ARG A 96 -23.01 -13.68 -3.41
C ARG A 96 -23.76 -14.34 -2.25
N ASN A 97 -24.27 -15.56 -2.44
CA ASN A 97 -25.04 -16.24 -1.40
C ASN A 97 -24.18 -16.60 -0.19
N GLN A 98 -22.86 -16.77 -0.38
CA GLN A 98 -21.91 -17.00 0.72
C GLN A 98 -21.76 -15.79 1.64
N PHE A 99 -22.22 -14.62 1.19
CA PHE A 99 -22.21 -13.36 1.93
C PHE A 99 -23.63 -12.90 2.31
N ALA A 100 -24.64 -13.77 2.23
CA ALA A 100 -26.02 -13.41 2.57
C ALA A 100 -26.19 -12.92 4.02
N GLU A 101 -25.32 -13.40 4.92
CA GLU A 101 -25.27 -12.99 6.33
C GLU A 101 -24.25 -11.88 6.62
N ALA A 102 -23.62 -11.31 5.58
CA ALA A 102 -22.68 -10.20 5.68
C ALA A 102 -23.42 -8.87 5.91
N SER A 103 -24.19 -8.80 7.00
CA SER A 103 -24.87 -7.59 7.46
C SER A 103 -24.77 -7.53 8.97
N GLY A 104 -24.26 -6.41 9.47
CA GLY A 104 -24.07 -6.23 10.90
C GLY A 104 -23.35 -4.93 11.23
N PRO A 105 -23.18 -4.63 12.52
CA PRO A 105 -22.60 -3.37 12.98
C PRO A 105 -21.10 -3.26 12.76
N VAL A 106 -20.40 -4.37 12.48
CA VAL A 106 -18.95 -4.38 12.29
C VAL A 106 -18.64 -4.24 10.81
N THR A 107 -18.04 -3.12 10.42
CA THR A 107 -17.63 -2.88 9.02
C THR A 107 -16.13 -3.07 8.87
N GLY A 108 -15.69 -3.58 7.72
CA GLY A 108 -14.26 -3.69 7.40
C GLY A 108 -13.55 -2.35 7.42
N GLU A 109 -14.25 -1.27 7.05
CA GLU A 109 -13.73 0.09 7.12
C GLU A 109 -13.45 0.50 8.57
N THR A 110 -14.42 0.32 9.48
CA THR A 110 -14.22 0.69 10.89
C THR A 110 -13.11 -0.11 11.58
N LEU A 111 -12.88 -1.36 11.17
CA LEU A 111 -11.91 -2.23 11.82
C LEU A 111 -10.49 -2.05 11.29
N TYR A 112 -10.33 -1.83 9.99
CA TYR A 112 -9.02 -1.84 9.32
C TYR A 112 -8.61 -0.51 8.70
N LEU A 113 -9.54 0.43 8.51
CA LEU A 113 -9.25 1.73 7.91
C LEU A 113 -9.24 2.81 8.98
N ASN A 114 -8.14 3.55 9.01
CA ASN A 114 -8.10 4.83 9.71
C ASN A 114 -8.47 5.92 8.71
N GLN A 115 -9.61 6.57 8.91
CA GLN A 115 -10.13 7.59 7.99
C GLN A 115 -9.13 8.72 7.77
N LYS A 116 -8.50 9.23 8.85
CA LYS A 116 -7.53 10.33 8.75
C LYS A 116 -6.29 9.94 7.94
N VAL A 117 -5.79 8.71 8.12
CA VAL A 117 -4.67 8.20 7.33
C VAL A 117 -5.08 8.03 5.87
N SER A 118 -6.28 7.50 5.62
CA SER A 118 -6.82 7.31 4.26
C SER A 118 -6.95 8.65 3.52
N ASP A 119 -7.43 9.69 4.21
CA ASP A 119 -7.54 11.05 3.66
C ASP A 119 -6.16 11.64 3.32
N LEU A 120 -5.15 11.41 4.16
CA LEU A 120 -3.78 11.86 3.89
C LEU A 120 -3.20 11.20 2.63
N ILE A 121 -3.37 9.88 2.48
CA ILE A 121 -2.91 9.15 1.30
C ILE A 121 -3.68 9.59 0.05
N SER A 122 -5.01 9.66 0.13
CA SER A 122 -5.87 10.05 -1.00
C SER A 122 -5.52 11.44 -1.53
N ASN A 123 -5.29 12.41 -0.63
CA ASN A 123 -4.83 13.73 -1.01
C ASN A 123 -3.45 13.69 -1.69
N ALA A 124 -2.51 12.92 -1.16
CA ALA A 124 -1.19 12.78 -1.76
C ALA A 124 -1.24 12.12 -3.15
N GLU A 125 -2.07 11.10 -3.32
CA GLU A 125 -2.29 10.43 -4.61
C GLU A 125 -2.98 11.35 -5.62
N MET A 126 -3.95 12.14 -5.20
CA MET A 126 -4.60 13.14 -6.04
C MET A 126 -3.60 14.21 -6.51
N GLU A 127 -2.77 14.74 -5.62
CA GLU A 127 -1.73 15.72 -5.98
C GLU A 127 -0.68 15.14 -6.94
N GLN A 128 -0.39 13.84 -6.81
CA GLN A 128 0.57 13.15 -7.67
C GLN A 128 -0.01 12.77 -9.03
N SER A 129 -1.29 12.42 -9.08
CA SER A 129 -2.00 11.95 -10.28
C SER A 129 -2.70 13.06 -11.06
N ASP A 130 -2.65 14.31 -10.56
CA ASP A 130 -3.20 15.49 -11.25
C ASP A 130 -2.66 15.61 -12.67
N TYR A 131 -3.50 15.24 -13.64
CA TYR A 131 -3.20 15.22 -15.07
C TYR A 131 -3.02 16.62 -15.64
N ARG A 132 -3.47 17.67 -14.95
CA ARG A 132 -3.29 19.07 -15.37
C ARG A 132 -1.85 19.51 -15.23
N ARG A 133 -1.09 18.84 -14.36
CA ARG A 133 0.34 19.06 -14.21
C ARG A 133 1.04 18.11 -15.18
N GLY A 134 1.74 18.66 -16.17
CA GLY A 134 2.54 17.87 -17.12
C GLY A 134 3.65 17.02 -16.47
N ALA A 135 3.93 17.24 -15.18
CA ALA A 135 4.82 16.44 -14.35
C ALA A 135 4.08 15.89 -13.13
N ARG A 136 4.32 14.63 -12.79
CA ARG A 136 3.84 14.00 -11.54
C ARG A 136 4.85 14.25 -10.42
N PRO A 137 4.61 15.18 -9.49
CA PRO A 137 5.56 15.52 -8.45
C PRO A 137 5.73 14.37 -7.44
N ASN A 138 6.89 14.31 -6.79
CA ASN A 138 7.08 13.42 -5.64
C ASN A 138 6.40 14.05 -4.41
N VAL A 139 5.23 13.53 -4.06
CA VAL A 139 4.46 13.95 -2.89
C VAL A 139 4.78 13.04 -1.72
N PHE A 140 4.86 13.59 -0.52
CA PHE A 140 4.99 12.81 0.71
C PHE A 140 3.73 11.96 0.91
N PHE A 141 3.89 10.69 1.26
CA PHE A 141 2.86 9.64 1.25
C PHE A 141 2.39 9.13 -0.12
N GLY A 142 2.93 9.65 -1.23
CA GLY A 142 2.65 9.09 -2.55
C GLY A 142 3.20 7.67 -2.69
N GLN A 143 2.40 6.76 -3.26
CA GLN A 143 2.72 5.33 -3.41
C GLN A 143 3.91 5.07 -4.34
N GLU A 144 4.05 5.88 -5.39
CA GLU A 144 5.18 5.82 -6.31
C GLU A 144 6.12 7.01 -6.07
N LYS A 145 7.42 6.79 -6.09
CA LYS A 145 8.43 7.85 -6.14
C LYS A 145 9.09 7.83 -7.51
N ARG A 146 9.14 8.98 -8.17
CA ARG A 146 9.78 9.10 -9.49
C ARG A 146 11.11 9.82 -9.34
N TYR A 147 12.20 9.07 -9.51
CA TYR A 147 13.56 9.61 -9.51
C TYR A 147 14.25 9.18 -10.80
N LEU A 148 14.87 10.14 -11.50
CA LEU A 148 15.60 9.89 -12.76
C LEU A 148 14.75 9.18 -13.83
N GLY A 149 13.45 9.47 -13.90
CA GLY A 149 12.51 8.85 -14.84
C GLY A 149 12.00 7.46 -14.45
N MET A 150 12.66 6.79 -13.49
CA MET A 150 12.25 5.49 -12.95
C MET A 150 11.18 5.65 -11.87
N LYS A 151 10.22 4.74 -11.85
CA LYS A 151 9.22 4.62 -10.79
C LYS A 151 9.72 3.62 -9.76
N VAL A 152 9.79 4.04 -8.50
CA VAL A 152 10.19 3.22 -7.36
C VAL A 152 9.04 3.20 -6.38
N ASP A 153 8.66 2.03 -5.90
CA ASP A 153 7.67 1.89 -4.84
C ASP A 153 8.18 2.54 -3.55
N VAL A 154 7.29 3.22 -2.82
CA VAL A 154 7.65 3.95 -1.60
C VAL A 154 8.20 3.04 -0.50
N PHE A 155 7.76 1.79 -0.39
CA PHE A 155 8.31 0.83 0.58
C PHE A 155 9.77 0.50 0.25
N VAL A 156 10.06 0.22 -1.02
CA VAL A 156 11.42 -0.06 -1.50
C VAL A 156 12.32 1.16 -1.28
N PHE A 157 11.84 2.35 -1.65
CA PHE A 157 12.59 3.58 -1.48
C PHE A 157 12.91 3.85 0.00
N ASN A 158 11.91 3.78 0.88
CA ASN A 158 12.08 4.05 2.31
C ASN A 158 13.01 3.02 2.95
N THR A 159 12.86 1.74 2.62
CA THR A 159 13.77 0.68 3.11
C THR A 159 15.22 0.95 2.72
N ILE A 160 15.49 1.31 1.46
CA ILE A 160 16.84 1.64 0.99
C ILE A 160 17.41 2.83 1.76
N VAL A 161 16.61 3.88 1.97
CA VAL A 161 17.04 5.07 2.72
C VAL A 161 17.36 4.72 4.17
N LEU A 162 16.53 3.90 4.82
CA LEU A 162 16.75 3.46 6.20
C LEU A 162 18.02 2.63 6.33
N ILE A 163 18.20 1.61 5.48
CA ILE A 163 19.40 0.79 5.45
C ILE A 163 20.64 1.65 5.18
N GLY A 164 20.57 2.53 4.18
CA GLY A 164 21.66 3.46 3.85
C GLY A 164 22.01 4.38 5.01
N SER A 165 21.01 4.90 5.73
CA SER A 165 21.22 5.74 6.91
C SER A 165 21.86 4.97 8.07
N MET A 166 21.45 3.72 8.29
CA MET A 166 22.02 2.85 9.33
C MET A 166 23.49 2.55 9.06
N PHE A 167 23.83 2.14 7.84
CA PHE A 167 25.21 1.92 7.44
C PHE A 167 26.05 3.20 7.48
N GLY A 168 25.48 4.34 7.07
CA GLY A 168 26.14 5.64 7.14
C GLY A 168 26.50 6.02 8.58
N LEU A 169 25.56 5.88 9.52
CA LEU A 169 25.80 6.14 10.94
C LEU A 169 26.80 5.17 11.56
N LEU A 170 26.72 3.88 11.23
CA LEU A 170 27.69 2.88 11.69
C LEU A 170 29.09 3.16 11.15
N GLY A 171 29.22 3.54 9.88
CA GLY A 171 30.49 3.94 9.28
C GLY A 171 31.07 5.19 9.93
N LEU A 172 30.23 6.19 10.20
CA LEU A 172 30.62 7.42 10.90
C LEU A 172 31.06 7.13 12.33
N LEU A 173 30.32 6.30 13.07
CA LEU A 173 30.68 5.85 14.42
C LEU A 173 32.01 5.09 14.41
N HIS A 174 32.19 4.16 13.47
CA HIS A 174 33.44 3.43 13.30
C HIS A 174 34.62 4.36 13.03
N TRP A 175 34.44 5.36 12.16
CA TRP A 175 35.46 6.35 11.84
C TRP A 175 35.81 7.22 13.04
N ILE A 176 34.82 7.72 13.80
CA ILE A 176 35.04 8.50 15.03
C ILE A 176 35.79 7.66 16.06
N LEU A 177 35.36 6.42 16.31
CA LEU A 177 36.00 5.53 17.26
C LEU A 177 37.46 5.24 16.88
N ARG A 178 37.73 5.00 15.59
CA ARG A 178 39.09 4.78 15.10
C ARG A 178 39.97 6.01 15.32
N ARG A 179 39.48 7.21 15.00
CA ARG A 179 40.20 8.47 15.23
C ARG A 179 40.47 8.72 16.72
N GLN A 180 39.49 8.47 17.59
CA GLN A 180 39.67 8.65 19.03
C GLN A 180 40.64 7.64 19.65
N LEU A 181 40.67 6.40 19.14
CA LEU A 181 41.64 5.39 19.58
C LEU A 181 43.07 5.69 19.10
N GLU A 182 43.24 6.28 17.91
CA GLU A 182 44.55 6.73 17.41
C GLU A 182 45.11 7.89 18.26
N VAL A 183 44.27 8.86 18.65
CA VAL A 183 44.68 10.01 19.48
C VAL A 183 45.08 9.60 20.91
N ARG A 184 44.54 8.51 21.45
CA ARG A 184 44.82 8.05 22.83
C ARG A 184 46.08 7.19 22.95
N ARG A 185 46.67 6.77 21.82
CA ARG A 185 47.91 5.97 21.77
C ARG A 185 49.19 6.80 21.60
N THR A 186 49.05 8.10 21.31
CA THR A 186 50.10 9.12 21.38
C THR A 186 50.06 9.84 22.71
#